data_AF-A0A2R6MZ58-F1
#
_entry.id   AF-A0A2R6MZ58-F1
#
_cell.length_a   1.000
_cell.length_b   1.000
_cell.length_c   1.000
_cell.angle_alpha   90.00
_cell.angle_beta   90.00
_cell.angle_gamma   90.00
#
_symmetry.space_group_name_H-M   'P 1'
#
loop_
_entity.id
_entity.type
_entity.pdbx_description
1 polymer ?
#
loop_
_entity_poly.entity_id
_entity_poly.type
_entity_poly.pdbx_seq_one_letter_code
_entity_poly.pdbx_strand_id
1 'polypeptide(L)'
;METRKVQRLGPSTLAMTLPAEWAHAHDVEKGDEVSLRVGDKGALTVMPESVTTEESEAVISATGFGADAVERAIVGEYVLGRRIIHVEAAEGETL
;
A
#
# COMPACT_ATOMS: atom_id res chain seq x y z
N MET A 1 -8.65 -26.15 -3.80
CA MET A 1 -8.06 -25.41 -4.94
C MET A 1 -9.19 -25.02 -5.85
N GLU A 2 -9.43 -23.73 -6.01
CA GLU A 2 -10.44 -23.21 -6.94
C GLU A 2 -9.74 -22.78 -8.23
N THR A 3 -10.33 -23.11 -9.38
CA THR A 3 -9.79 -22.75 -10.70
C THR A 3 -10.68 -21.71 -11.37
N ARG A 4 -10.08 -20.67 -11.95
CA ARG A 4 -10.78 -19.67 -12.75
C ARG A 4 -10.41 -19.82 -14.22
N LYS A 5 -11.38 -19.55 -15.09
CA LYS A 5 -11.12 -19.47 -16.54
C LYS A 5 -10.47 -18.13 -16.84
N VAL A 6 -9.44 -18.15 -17.67
CA VAL A 6 -8.90 -16.96 -18.31
C VAL A 6 -9.76 -16.64 -19.53
N GLN A 7 -10.17 -15.39 -19.66
CA GLN A 7 -10.94 -14.86 -20.77
C GLN A 7 -10.07 -13.92 -21.61
N ARG A 8 -10.29 -13.88 -22.91
CA ARG A 8 -9.63 -12.95 -23.82
C ARG A 8 -10.53 -11.76 -24.04
N LEU A 9 -10.06 -10.56 -23.68
CA LEU A 9 -10.79 -9.30 -23.87
C LEU A 9 -10.35 -8.55 -25.14
N GLY A 10 -9.22 -8.92 -25.73
CA GLY A 10 -8.71 -8.33 -26.96
C GLY A 10 -7.56 -9.15 -27.59
N PRO A 11 -6.91 -8.62 -28.64
CA PRO A 11 -5.80 -9.33 -29.30
C PRO A 11 -4.65 -9.67 -28.36
N SER A 12 -4.38 -8.80 -27.38
CA SER A 12 -3.26 -8.90 -26.44
C SER A 12 -3.67 -8.93 -24.96
N THR A 13 -4.97 -8.85 -24.65
CA THR A 13 -5.45 -8.73 -23.26
C THR A 13 -6.16 -9.98 -22.80
N LEU A 14 -5.68 -10.53 -21.68
CA LEU A 14 -6.32 -11.63 -20.94
C LEU A 14 -6.83 -11.10 -19.60
N ALA A 15 -7.94 -11.65 -19.13
CA ALA A 15 -8.54 -11.32 -17.85
C ALA A 15 -8.98 -12.60 -17.11
N MET A 16 -9.03 -12.53 -15.79
CA MET A 16 -9.65 -13.55 -14.93
C MET A 16 -10.44 -12.86 -13.83
N THR A 17 -11.41 -13.56 -13.25
CA THR A 17 -12.17 -13.03 -12.11
C THR A 17 -11.43 -13.32 -10.81
N LEU A 18 -11.35 -12.33 -9.93
CA LEU A 18 -10.90 -12.51 -8.56
C LEU A 18 -11.94 -13.31 -7.75
N PRO A 19 -11.54 -14.07 -6.71
CA PRO A 19 -12.49 -14.70 -5.81
C PRO A 19 -13.34 -13.65 -5.08
N ALA A 20 -14.65 -13.83 -5.06
CA ALA A 20 -15.59 -12.85 -4.48
C ALA A 20 -15.34 -12.63 -2.98
N GLU A 21 -15.11 -13.71 -2.22
CA GLU A 21 -14.81 -13.63 -0.78
C GLU A 21 -13.51 -12.86 -0.51
N TRP A 22 -12.49 -13.07 -1.34
CA TRP A 22 -11.22 -12.34 -1.22
C TRP A 22 -11.39 -10.86 -1.53
N ALA A 23 -12.08 -10.53 -2.63
CA ALA A 23 -12.32 -9.14 -3.00
C ALA A 23 -13.11 -8.41 -1.92
N HIS A 24 -14.13 -9.05 -1.34
CA HIS A 24 -14.90 -8.46 -0.25
C HIS A 24 -14.09 -8.30 1.04
N ALA A 25 -13.27 -9.29 1.41
CA ALA A 25 -12.42 -9.24 2.61
C ALA A 25 -11.31 -8.17 2.54
N HIS A 26 -11.00 -7.68 1.34
CA HIS A 26 -9.99 -6.66 1.09
C HIS A 26 -10.56 -5.37 0.50
N ASP A 27 -11.89 -5.20 0.55
CA ASP A 27 -12.61 -4.03 0.05
C ASP A 27 -12.22 -3.63 -1.39
N VAL A 28 -11.97 -4.63 -2.25
CA VAL A 28 -11.61 -4.43 -3.66
C VAL A 28 -12.87 -4.28 -4.49
N GLU A 29 -13.04 -3.10 -5.07
CA GLU A 29 -14.16 -2.72 -5.91
C GLU A 29 -13.80 -2.62 -7.40
N LYS A 30 -14.82 -2.42 -8.23
CA LYS A 30 -14.62 -2.21 -9.67
C LYS A 30 -13.94 -0.87 -9.89
N GLY A 31 -12.76 -0.91 -10.49
CA GLY A 31 -11.98 0.29 -10.82
C GLY A 31 -10.70 0.36 -10.01
N ASP A 32 -10.63 -0.40 -8.92
CA ASP A 32 -9.45 -0.48 -8.07
C ASP A 32 -8.31 -1.18 -8.79
N GLU A 33 -7.10 -0.70 -8.51
CA GLU A 33 -5.89 -1.33 -8.97
C GLU A 33 -5.43 -2.41 -7.97
N VAL A 34 -4.81 -3.45 -8.51
CA VAL A 34 -4.18 -4.50 -7.70
C VAL A 34 -2.76 -4.72 -8.18
N SER A 35 -1.85 -4.89 -7.24
CA SER A 35 -0.46 -5.21 -7.53
C SER A 35 -0.31 -6.70 -7.81
N LEU A 36 0.37 -7.03 -8.90
CA LEU A 36 0.70 -8.40 -9.26
C LEU A 36 2.19 -8.66 -9.07
N ARG A 37 2.52 -9.78 -8.39
CA ARG A 37 3.90 -10.27 -8.28
C ARG A 37 4.00 -11.68 -8.84
N VAL A 38 4.91 -11.88 -9.78
CA VAL A 38 5.28 -13.21 -10.26
C VAL A 38 6.33 -13.78 -9.32
N GLY A 39 5.96 -14.85 -8.61
CA GLY A 39 6.85 -15.59 -7.73
C GLY A 39 7.49 -16.79 -8.43
N ASP A 40 8.27 -17.55 -7.66
CA ASP A 40 8.93 -18.75 -8.16
C ASP A 40 7.91 -19.81 -8.61
N LYS A 41 8.32 -20.63 -9.58
CA LYS A 41 7.52 -21.73 -10.13
C LYS A 41 6.18 -21.29 -10.77
N GLY A 42 6.08 -20.02 -11.19
CA GLY A 42 4.93 -19.49 -11.91
C GLY A 42 3.75 -19.10 -11.01
N ALA A 43 3.98 -18.95 -9.70
CA ALA A 43 2.98 -18.39 -8.80
C ALA A 43 2.68 -16.93 -9.16
N LEU A 44 1.41 -16.55 -9.18
CA LEU A 44 0.98 -15.16 -9.33
C LEU A 44 0.34 -14.73 -8.01
N THR A 45 0.92 -13.73 -7.34
CA THR A 45 0.40 -13.15 -6.10
C THR A 45 -0.33 -11.86 -6.45
N VAL A 46 -1.56 -11.72 -5.96
CA VAL A 46 -2.39 -10.51 -6.09
C VAL A 46 -2.45 -9.82 -4.73
N MET A 47 -2.23 -8.52 -4.70
CA MET A 47 -2.29 -7.71 -3.47
C MET A 47 -3.18 -6.48 -3.72
N PRO A 48 -4.12 -6.18 -2.82
CA PRO A 48 -4.93 -4.96 -2.93
C PRO A 48 -4.06 -3.72 -2.67
N GLU A 49 -4.46 -2.58 -3.22
CA GLU A 49 -3.70 -1.33 -3.11
C GLU A 49 -3.59 -0.84 -1.66
N SER A 50 -4.59 -1.12 -0.81
CA SER A 50 -4.59 -0.78 0.62
C SER A 50 -3.39 -1.37 1.38
N VAL A 51 -2.94 -2.57 1.01
CA VAL A 51 -1.74 -3.22 1.58
C VAL A 51 -0.45 -2.49 1.17
N THR A 52 -0.49 -1.72 0.09
CA THR A 52 0.66 -0.93 -0.40
C THR A 52 0.69 0.49 0.13
N THR A 53 -0.47 1.14 0.31
CA THR A 53 -0.54 2.59 0.52
C THR A 53 -0.87 2.99 1.96
N GLU A 54 -1.83 2.36 2.63
CA GLU A 54 -2.36 2.89 3.90
C GLU A 54 -1.54 2.50 5.15
N GLU A 55 -0.82 1.37 5.12
CA GLU A 55 -0.04 0.94 6.29
C GLU A 55 1.37 1.55 6.32
N SER A 56 1.81 2.25 5.27
CA SER A 56 3.21 2.63 5.11
C SER A 56 3.51 4.13 5.28
N GLU A 57 2.50 4.99 5.41
CA GLU A 57 2.73 6.44 5.51
C GLU A 57 2.35 7.01 6.88
N ALA A 58 3.10 8.02 7.34
CA ALA A 58 2.79 8.82 8.52
C ALA A 58 3.18 10.29 8.32
N VAL A 59 2.47 11.19 8.99
CA VAL A 59 2.78 12.63 9.02
C VAL A 59 3.15 13.04 10.44
N ILE A 60 4.30 13.67 10.60
CA ILE A 60 4.80 14.25 11.84
C ILE A 60 4.82 15.76 11.69
N SER A 61 4.08 16.49 12.53
CA SER A 61 4.24 17.93 12.66
C SER A 61 5.39 18.24 13.61
N ALA A 62 6.43 18.89 13.09
CA ALA A 62 7.57 19.39 13.85
C ALA A 62 7.30 20.75 14.51
N THR A 63 6.15 21.38 14.21
CA THR A 63 5.81 22.73 14.69
C THR A 63 5.82 22.80 16.21
N GLY A 64 6.66 23.68 16.77
CA GLY A 64 6.80 23.85 18.21
C GLY A 64 7.52 22.72 18.95
N PHE A 65 8.13 21.77 18.24
CA PHE A 65 8.91 20.68 18.82
C PHE A 65 10.41 20.84 18.52
N GLY A 66 11.25 20.47 19.49
CA GLY A 66 12.70 20.42 19.31
C GLY A 66 13.16 19.14 18.60
N ALA A 67 14.39 19.17 18.07
CA ALA A 67 14.98 18.06 17.31
C ALA A 67 14.84 16.69 18.00
N ASP A 68 15.15 16.58 19.30
CA ASP A 68 15.04 15.31 20.05
C ASP A 68 13.62 14.72 20.08
N ALA A 69 12.60 15.58 20.03
CA ALA A 69 11.21 15.15 20.03
C ALA A 69 10.79 14.66 18.63
N VAL A 70 11.23 15.37 17.59
CA VAL A 70 11.00 14.98 16.20
C VAL A 70 11.73 13.66 15.88
N GLU A 71 12.98 13.51 16.32
CA GLU A 71 13.75 12.27 16.17
C GLU A 71 13.02 11.07 16.80
N ARG A 72 12.54 11.22 18.04
CA ARG A 72 11.78 10.16 18.72
C ARG A 72 10.48 9.82 17.99
N ALA A 73 9.79 10.79 17.42
CA ALA A 73 8.59 10.56 16.62
C ALA A 73 8.92 9.77 15.34
N ILE A 74 9.99 10.13 14.62
CA ILE A 74 10.45 9.42 13.42
C ILE A 74 10.79 7.95 13.75
N VAL A 75 11.55 7.72 14.83
CA VAL A 75 11.91 6.37 15.27
C VAL A 75 10.66 5.58 15.65
N GLY A 76 9.69 6.21 16.33
CA GLY A 76 8.41 5.60 16.67
C GLY A 76 7.65 5.10 15.46
N GLU A 77 7.46 5.95 14.45
CA GLU A 77 6.77 5.59 13.21
C GLU A 77 7.51 4.49 12.43
N TYR A 78 8.84 4.52 12.42
CA TYR A 78 9.64 3.45 11.82
C TYR A 78 9.43 2.09 12.52
N VAL A 79 9.41 2.08 13.86
CA VAL A 79 9.14 0.87 14.65
C VAL A 79 7.71 0.35 14.41
N LEU A 80 6.76 1.24 14.14
CA LEU A 80 5.37 0.89 13.79
C LEU A 80 5.22 0.38 12.34
N GLY A 81 6.30 0.35 11.55
CA GLY A 81 6.29 -0.20 10.20
C GLY A 81 5.99 0.82 9.09
N ARG A 82 5.96 2.12 9.41
CA ARG A 82 5.84 3.18 8.40
C ARG A 82 7.11 3.24 7.56
N ARG A 83 6.96 3.28 6.25
CA ARG A 83 8.03 3.31 5.24
C ARG A 83 8.27 4.71 4.69
N ILE A 84 7.24 5.55 4.66
CA ILE A 84 7.30 6.95 4.26
C ILE A 84 6.84 7.78 5.45
N ILE A 85 7.69 8.70 5.91
CA ILE A 85 7.37 9.59 7.03
C ILE A 85 7.52 11.01 6.50
N HIS A 86 6.41 11.72 6.39
CA HIS A 86 6.37 13.13 6.01
C HIS A 86 6.57 13.97 7.26
N VAL A 87 7.58 14.84 7.26
CA VAL A 87 7.83 15.77 8.36
C VAL A 87 7.52 17.17 7.90
N GLU A 88 6.56 17.81 8.57
CA GLU A 88 6.05 19.12 8.21
C GLU A 88 6.32 20.14 9.32
N ALA A 89 6.68 21.37 8.96
CA ALA A 89 6.81 22.50 9.89
C ALA A 89 5.98 23.68 9.39
N ALA A 90 5.61 24.57 10.31
CA ALA A 90 4.91 25.80 9.95
C ALA A 90 5.79 26.69 9.05
N GLU A 91 5.14 27.49 8.21
CA GLU A 91 5.81 28.42 7.29
C GLU A 91 6.70 29.38 8.08
N GLY A 92 8.02 29.31 7.86
CA GLY A 92 9.02 30.14 8.55
C GLY A 92 9.79 29.45 9.68
N GLU A 93 9.45 28.21 10.04
CA GLU A 93 10.27 27.37 10.93
C GLU A 93 11.27 26.55 10.12
N THR A 94 12.48 26.34 10.66
CA THR A 94 13.51 25.49 10.04
C THR A 94 13.49 24.12 10.71
N LEU A 95 13.46 23.07 9.89
CA LEU A 95 13.58 21.66 10.32
C LEU A 95 15.01 21.33 10.77
#